data_AF-H2XMJ3-F1
#
_entry.id   AF-H2XMJ3-F1
#
_cell.length_a   1.000
_cell.length_b   1.000
_cell.length_c   1.000
_cell.angle_alpha   90.00
_cell.angle_beta   90.00
_cell.angle_gamma   90.00
#
_symmetry.space_group_name_H-M   'P 1'
#
loop_
_entity.id
_entity.type
_entity.pdbx_description
1 polymer ?
#
loop_
_entity_poly.entity_id
_entity_poly.type
_entity_poly.pdbx_seq_one_letter_code
_entity_poly.pdbx_strand_id
1 'polypeptide(L)'
;MGNSFKELQQADTELSSTNKEIKSSLNELMKQFKDLKKQNDQLKQNQGALARNLSAHKPQEKGSREILDAPVLTPKRSTLKQQEAATITNIQNALLNLQAEMEKLNRLVHSAIDEHTAKQKHIDALYGYVEKLEEKKADKENVKMEIDVKADKRALTTKVNRSDFDTTTNEITKNLDDMLEKIIGQGNDWQRAVNKLSTDVDGKLDRMELESLKQHLENRLKAMRKLLEQRPVKEGYSDGDDAAGFRKQLIQSYHCISCDRPVEMAPTGPVPSIPATAGLPATKSVRPYTSFELDQIRQQARGMLIGKNAVNFRAALEEREMARLRKLDELAFRTHYPTPGQYQQQ
;
A
#
# COMPACT_ATOMS: atom_id res chain seq x y z
N MET A 1 -3.57 -12.01 41.82
CA MET A 1 -4.65 -11.77 40.84
C MET A 1 -6.02 -11.45 41.48
N GLY A 2 -6.33 -11.87 42.71
CA GLY A 2 -7.65 -11.63 43.31
C GLY A 2 -7.99 -10.17 43.70
N ASN A 3 -7.01 -9.34 44.05
CA ASN A 3 -7.28 -7.96 44.49
C ASN A 3 -7.66 -7.03 43.33
N SER A 4 -6.96 -7.15 42.18
CA SER A 4 -7.26 -6.34 40.98
C SER A 4 -8.65 -6.64 40.39
N PHE A 5 -9.14 -7.88 40.50
CA PHE A 5 -10.50 -8.22 40.07
C PHE A 5 -11.58 -7.60 40.96
N LYS A 6 -11.35 -7.55 42.29
CA LYS A 6 -12.27 -6.90 43.23
C LYS A 6 -12.32 -5.38 43.04
N GLU A 7 -11.18 -4.75 42.77
CA GLU A 7 -11.08 -3.31 42.47
C GLU A 7 -11.83 -2.97 41.17
N LEU A 8 -11.70 -3.79 40.12
CA LEU A 8 -12.46 -3.63 38.87
C LEU A 8 -13.97 -3.79 39.09
N GLN A 9 -14.38 -4.77 39.89
CA GLN A 9 -15.79 -5.00 40.19
C GLN A 9 -16.39 -3.85 41.01
N GLN A 10 -15.63 -3.30 41.95
CA GLN A 10 -16.04 -2.12 42.72
C GLN A 10 -16.17 -0.88 41.83
N ALA A 11 -15.17 -0.62 40.97
CA ALA A 11 -15.22 0.48 40.02
C ALA A 11 -16.42 0.39 39.07
N ASP A 12 -16.79 -0.82 38.60
CA ASP A 12 -17.97 -1.01 37.74
C ASP A 12 -19.29 -0.72 38.49
N THR A 13 -19.37 -1.10 39.77
CA THR A 13 -20.55 -0.75 40.60
C THR A 13 -20.69 0.75 40.85
N GLU A 14 -19.58 1.45 41.09
CA GLU A 14 -19.54 2.91 41.26
C GLU A 14 -19.86 3.64 39.94
N LEU A 15 -19.40 3.10 38.80
CA LEU A 15 -19.74 3.64 37.48
C LEU A 15 -21.24 3.46 37.18
N SER A 16 -21.83 2.34 37.60
CA SER A 16 -23.25 2.07 37.44
C SER A 16 -24.13 2.97 38.32
N SER A 17 -23.74 3.26 39.56
CA SER A 17 -24.47 4.17 40.45
C SER A 17 -24.41 5.61 39.94
N THR A 18 -23.22 6.10 39.60
CA THR A 18 -23.03 7.46 39.05
C THR A 18 -23.81 7.66 37.75
N ASN A 19 -23.85 6.67 36.85
CA ASN A 19 -24.66 6.74 35.64
C ASN A 19 -26.17 6.82 35.93
N LYS A 20 -26.66 6.16 36.99
CA LYS A 20 -28.06 6.28 37.41
C LYS A 20 -28.37 7.68 37.93
N GLU A 21 -27.48 8.25 38.74
CA GLU A 21 -27.61 9.61 39.28
C GLU A 21 -27.56 10.69 38.20
N ILE A 22 -26.68 10.52 37.20
CA ILE A 22 -26.61 11.41 36.03
C ILE A 22 -27.92 11.35 35.25
N LYS A 23 -28.49 10.16 35.04
CA LYS A 23 -29.78 10.01 34.34
C LYS A 23 -30.93 10.66 35.10
N SER A 24 -31.01 10.50 36.41
CA SER A 24 -32.05 11.16 37.21
C SER A 24 -31.89 12.67 37.18
N SER A 25 -30.66 13.17 37.27
CA SER A 25 -30.36 14.61 37.21
C SER A 25 -30.74 15.20 35.84
N LEU A 26 -30.44 14.51 34.75
CA LEU A 26 -30.84 14.90 33.39
C LEU A 26 -32.36 14.98 33.23
N ASN A 27 -33.09 14.00 33.78
CA ASN A 27 -34.55 13.99 33.73
C ASN A 27 -35.16 15.18 34.50
N GLU A 28 -34.62 15.50 35.67
CA GLU A 28 -35.08 16.66 36.44
C GLU A 28 -34.77 17.97 35.71
N LEU A 29 -33.60 18.09 35.09
CA LEU A 29 -33.21 19.26 34.30
C LEU A 29 -34.11 19.45 33.08
N MET A 30 -34.48 18.36 32.39
CA MET A 30 -35.46 18.41 31.29
C MET A 30 -36.85 18.89 31.77
N LYS A 31 -37.27 18.46 32.97
CA LYS A 31 -38.53 18.89 33.57
C LYS A 31 -38.51 20.39 33.87
N GLN A 32 -37.43 20.87 34.49
CA GLN A 32 -37.23 22.30 34.75
C GLN A 32 -37.26 23.13 33.47
N PHE A 33 -36.58 22.70 32.39
CA PHE A 33 -36.63 23.37 31.10
C PHE A 33 -38.05 23.45 30.51
N LYS A 34 -38.85 22.39 30.67
CA LYS A 34 -40.23 22.36 30.21
C LYS A 34 -41.11 23.37 30.96
N ASP A 35 -40.90 23.52 32.27
CA ASP A 35 -41.66 24.46 33.08
C ASP A 35 -41.21 25.92 32.83
N LEU A 36 -39.91 26.17 32.66
CA LEU A 36 -39.37 27.46 32.22
C LEU A 36 -39.93 27.89 30.86
N LYS A 37 -40.05 26.95 29.91
CA LYS A 37 -40.66 27.22 28.60
C LYS A 37 -42.12 27.67 28.72
N LYS A 38 -42.91 26.97 29.55
CA LYS A 38 -44.31 27.35 29.82
C LYS A 38 -44.41 28.75 30.45
N GLN A 39 -43.53 29.08 31.41
CA GLN A 39 -43.50 30.41 32.01
C GLN A 39 -43.17 31.51 30.98
N ASN A 40 -42.25 31.24 30.06
CA ASN A 40 -41.89 32.19 29.00
C ASN A 40 -43.04 32.42 28.02
N ASP A 41 -43.74 31.34 27.61
CA ASP A 41 -44.92 31.44 26.76
C ASP A 41 -46.06 32.23 27.44
N GLN A 42 -46.26 32.03 28.75
CA GLN A 42 -47.23 32.78 29.55
C GLN A 42 -46.87 34.27 29.63
N LEU A 43 -45.59 34.61 29.82
CA LEU A 43 -45.11 35.99 29.83
C LEU A 43 -45.33 36.67 28.47
N LYS A 44 -45.07 35.98 27.35
CA LYS A 44 -45.35 36.52 26.01
C LYS A 44 -46.83 36.79 25.80
N GLN A 45 -47.70 35.90 26.27
CA GLN A 45 -49.15 36.11 26.20
C GLN A 45 -49.60 37.32 27.03
N ASN A 46 -49.05 37.48 28.24
CA ASN A 46 -49.34 38.60 29.13
C ASN A 46 -48.86 39.94 28.54
N GLN A 47 -47.67 39.98 27.93
CA GLN A 47 -47.18 41.16 27.21
C GLN A 47 -48.08 41.53 26.02
N GLY A 48 -48.55 40.55 25.25
CA GLY A 48 -49.50 40.77 24.16
C GLY A 48 -50.88 41.24 24.62
N ALA A 49 -51.32 40.88 25.83
CA ALA A 49 -52.54 41.41 26.43
C ALA A 49 -52.34 42.86 26.92
N LEU A 50 -51.20 43.16 27.54
CA LEU A 50 -50.86 44.51 28.00
C LEU A 50 -50.73 45.50 26.83
N ALA A 51 -50.10 45.10 25.73
CA ALA A 51 -49.98 45.92 24.52
C ALA A 51 -51.35 46.25 23.90
N ARG A 52 -52.29 45.29 23.90
CA ARG A 52 -53.67 45.51 23.45
C ARG A 52 -54.43 46.49 24.36
N ASN A 53 -54.28 46.37 25.68
CA ASN A 53 -54.90 47.29 26.63
C ASN A 53 -54.35 48.72 26.52
N LEU A 54 -53.04 48.90 26.28
CA LEU A 54 -52.46 50.22 26.02
C LEU A 54 -52.98 50.86 24.72
N SER A 55 -53.24 50.05 23.68
CA SER A 55 -53.79 50.56 22.41
C SER A 55 -55.26 50.98 22.48
N ALA A 56 -56.01 50.53 23.50
CA ALA A 56 -57.43 50.81 23.69
C ALA A 56 -57.72 52.15 24.41
N HIS A 57 -56.72 52.75 25.07
CA HIS A 57 -56.86 54.06 25.73
C HIS A 57 -56.21 55.18 24.91
N LYS A 58 -56.98 55.82 24.01
CA LYS A 58 -56.66 57.17 23.52
C LYS A 58 -57.18 58.21 24.53
N PRO A 59 -56.40 59.24 24.93
CA PRO A 59 -56.91 60.34 25.75
C PRO A 59 -57.85 61.20 24.88
N GLN A 60 -59.07 61.43 25.35
CA GLN A 60 -60.02 62.33 24.70
C GLN A 60 -59.91 63.71 25.38
N GLU A 61 -59.02 64.57 24.87
CA GLU A 61 -59.04 66.00 25.20
C GLU A 61 -60.25 66.64 24.51
N LYS A 62 -61.29 66.97 25.28
CA LYS A 62 -62.35 67.88 24.85
C LYS A 62 -62.09 69.24 25.48
N GLY A 63 -61.63 70.17 24.64
CA GLY A 63 -61.64 71.59 24.95
C GLY A 63 -63.06 72.14 25.02
N SER A 64 -63.27 73.11 25.91
CA SER A 64 -64.44 73.99 25.89
C SER A 64 -64.02 75.34 26.46
N ARG A 65 -63.79 76.29 25.56
CA ARG A 65 -63.82 77.73 25.82
C ARG A 65 -65.16 78.23 25.30
N GLU A 66 -65.98 78.81 26.17
CA GLU A 66 -66.89 79.90 25.83
C GLU A 66 -67.38 80.56 27.14
N ILE A 67 -67.28 81.89 27.19
CA ILE A 67 -67.70 82.79 28.27
C ILE A 67 -68.73 83.75 27.65
N LEU A 68 -69.62 84.28 28.52
CA LEU A 68 -70.58 85.40 28.37
C LEU A 68 -72.03 84.93 28.10
N ASP A 69 -73.10 85.37 28.77
CA ASP A 69 -73.32 86.53 29.64
C ASP A 69 -74.64 86.42 30.48
N ALA A 70 -74.70 87.22 31.57
CA ALA A 70 -75.88 87.76 32.31
C ALA A 70 -76.69 86.86 33.32
N PRO A 71 -77.43 87.45 34.29
CA PRO A 71 -77.07 88.52 35.23
C PRO A 71 -77.32 88.15 36.72
N VAL A 72 -76.71 88.94 37.59
CA VAL A 72 -76.71 88.87 39.06
C VAL A 72 -78.10 89.00 39.70
N LEU A 73 -78.42 88.09 40.64
CA LEU A 73 -79.25 88.36 41.83
C LEU A 73 -78.66 87.62 43.05
N THR A 74 -78.41 88.36 44.13
CA THR A 74 -77.95 87.95 45.49
C THR A 74 -79.02 87.11 46.24
N PRO A 75 -78.79 86.47 47.42
CA PRO A 75 -77.61 86.44 48.32
C PRO A 75 -77.26 85.02 48.90
N LYS A 76 -76.03 84.52 48.72
CA LYS A 76 -75.54 83.34 49.48
C LYS A 76 -74.01 83.24 49.53
N ARG A 77 -73.36 84.33 49.96
CA ARG A 77 -71.88 84.45 49.98
C ARG A 77 -71.21 83.50 51.00
N SER A 78 -71.95 82.91 51.93
CA SER A 78 -71.45 81.95 52.92
C SER A 78 -71.41 80.50 52.42
N THR A 79 -72.39 80.05 51.62
CA THR A 79 -72.47 78.64 51.18
C THR A 79 -71.57 78.32 49.97
N LEU A 80 -71.41 79.25 49.02
CA LEU A 80 -70.54 79.05 47.85
C LEU A 80 -69.05 79.00 48.21
N LYS A 81 -68.61 79.87 49.13
CA LYS A 81 -67.22 79.84 49.64
C LYS A 81 -66.91 78.55 50.39
N GLN A 82 -67.89 77.98 51.07
CA GLN A 82 -67.74 76.71 51.80
C GLN A 82 -67.67 75.51 50.85
N GLN A 83 -68.41 75.57 49.74
CA GLN A 83 -68.41 74.55 48.70
C GLN A 83 -67.13 74.59 47.84
N GLU A 84 -66.63 75.79 47.49
CA GLU A 84 -65.32 75.98 46.85
C GLU A 84 -64.17 75.55 47.77
N ALA A 85 -64.23 75.88 49.07
CA ALA A 85 -63.23 75.41 50.02
C ALA A 85 -63.20 73.88 50.09
N ALA A 86 -64.36 73.23 50.12
CA ALA A 86 -64.45 71.77 50.16
C ALA A 86 -63.93 71.09 48.88
N THR A 87 -64.20 71.65 47.69
CA THR A 87 -63.67 71.11 46.43
C THR A 87 -62.15 71.28 46.33
N ILE A 88 -61.61 72.42 46.79
CA ILE A 88 -60.17 72.65 46.86
C ILE A 88 -59.51 71.65 47.81
N THR A 89 -60.09 71.40 48.99
CA THR A 89 -59.56 70.39 49.92
C THR A 89 -59.59 68.98 49.32
N ASN A 90 -60.65 68.62 48.59
CA ASN A 90 -60.72 67.33 47.89
C ASN A 90 -59.65 67.19 46.80
N ILE A 91 -59.41 68.25 46.02
CA ILE A 91 -58.36 68.28 45.00
C ILE A 91 -56.97 68.20 45.65
N GLN A 92 -56.74 68.92 46.75
CA GLN A 92 -55.49 68.84 47.51
C GLN A 92 -55.24 67.43 48.04
N ASN A 93 -56.26 66.77 48.60
CA ASN A 93 -56.16 65.38 49.05
C ASN A 93 -55.89 64.40 47.90
N ALA A 94 -56.55 64.58 46.75
CA ALA A 94 -56.30 63.76 45.57
C ALA A 94 -54.87 63.94 45.04
N LEU A 95 -54.34 65.18 45.07
CA LEU A 95 -52.99 65.49 44.64
C LEU A 95 -51.94 64.87 45.58
N LEU A 96 -52.16 64.91 46.90
CA LEU A 96 -51.33 64.25 47.90
C LEU A 96 -51.33 62.73 47.72
N ASN A 97 -52.50 62.13 47.45
CA ASN A 97 -52.61 60.71 47.16
C ASN A 97 -51.86 60.33 45.87
N LEU A 98 -52.00 61.11 44.80
CA LEU A 98 -51.26 60.92 43.55
C LEU A 98 -49.74 61.04 43.74
N GLN A 99 -49.28 62.00 44.57
CA GLN A 99 -47.87 62.09 44.94
C GLN A 99 -47.39 60.85 45.70
N ALA A 100 -48.17 60.38 46.68
CA ALA A 100 -47.84 59.17 47.43
C ALA A 100 -47.79 57.91 46.52
N GLU A 101 -48.71 57.81 45.55
CA GLU A 101 -48.69 56.74 44.55
C GLU A 101 -47.50 56.85 43.60
N MET A 102 -47.15 58.05 43.13
CA MET A 102 -45.96 58.28 42.31
C MET A 102 -44.68 57.87 43.05
N GLU A 103 -44.54 58.23 44.32
CA GLU A 103 -43.39 57.80 45.13
C GLU A 103 -43.35 56.28 45.32
N LYS A 104 -44.51 55.66 45.56
CA LYS A 104 -44.61 54.19 45.68
C LYS A 104 -44.23 53.51 44.38
N LEU A 105 -44.71 54.01 43.24
CA LEU A 105 -44.35 53.53 41.92
C LEU A 105 -42.84 53.70 41.67
N ASN A 106 -42.28 54.86 42.02
CA ASN A 106 -40.87 55.13 41.85
C ASN A 106 -40.00 54.14 42.67
N ARG A 107 -40.41 53.83 43.91
CA ARG A 107 -39.75 52.79 44.74
C ARG A 107 -39.82 51.41 44.09
N LEU A 108 -40.98 51.04 43.54
CA LEU A 108 -41.14 49.75 42.86
C LEU A 108 -40.29 49.66 41.59
N VAL A 109 -40.21 50.73 40.80
CA VAL A 109 -39.39 50.78 39.59
C VAL A 109 -37.91 50.62 39.94
N HIS A 110 -37.41 51.33 40.95
CA HIS A 110 -36.02 51.18 41.39
C HIS A 110 -35.74 49.75 41.89
N SER A 111 -36.62 49.19 42.72
CA SER A 111 -36.49 47.80 43.18
C SER A 111 -36.47 46.81 42.02
N ALA A 112 -37.28 47.02 40.97
CA ALA A 112 -37.31 46.16 39.80
C ALA A 112 -36.03 46.28 38.94
N ILE A 113 -35.46 47.49 38.84
CA ILE A 113 -34.17 47.73 38.16
C ILE A 113 -33.04 47.03 38.92
N ASP A 114 -33.00 47.14 40.25
CA ASP A 114 -32.01 46.48 41.08
C ASP A 114 -32.09 44.96 40.95
N GLU A 115 -33.31 44.40 40.96
CA GLU A 115 -33.51 42.96 40.76
C GLU A 115 -33.10 42.51 39.35
N HIS A 116 -33.41 43.31 38.32
CA HIS A 116 -33.00 43.03 36.94
C HIS A 116 -31.48 43.05 36.80
N THR A 117 -30.79 44.05 37.36
CA THR A 117 -29.33 44.15 37.29
C THR A 117 -28.65 43.03 38.07
N ALA A 118 -29.20 42.62 39.22
CA ALA A 118 -28.71 41.46 39.96
C ALA A 118 -28.87 40.16 39.14
N LYS A 119 -30.05 39.94 38.55
CA LYS A 119 -30.31 38.79 37.67
C LYS A 119 -29.39 38.78 36.45
N GLN A 120 -29.13 39.93 35.84
CA GLN A 120 -28.21 40.02 34.70
C GLN A 120 -26.79 39.59 35.10
N LYS A 121 -26.28 40.04 36.24
CA LYS A 121 -24.97 39.60 36.75
C LYS A 121 -24.91 38.09 36.99
N HIS A 122 -25.99 37.49 37.49
CA HIS A 122 -26.06 36.03 37.65
C HIS A 122 -26.05 35.31 36.30
N ILE A 123 -26.75 35.83 35.28
CA ILE A 123 -26.75 35.30 33.93
C ILE A 123 -25.33 35.36 33.33
N ASP A 124 -24.66 36.50 33.44
CA ASP A 124 -23.29 36.67 32.92
C ASP A 124 -22.31 35.71 33.62
N ALA A 125 -22.46 35.53 34.93
CA ALA A 125 -21.66 34.55 35.67
C ALA A 125 -21.93 33.10 35.21
N LEU A 126 -23.19 32.74 34.96
CA LEU A 126 -23.55 31.42 34.43
C LEU A 126 -22.94 31.17 33.05
N TYR A 127 -22.94 32.16 32.16
CA TYR A 127 -22.27 32.06 30.86
C TYR A 127 -20.76 31.79 31.03
N GLY A 128 -20.09 32.51 31.94
CA GLY A 128 -18.68 32.26 32.25
C GLY A 128 -18.41 30.87 32.86
N TYR A 129 -19.35 30.31 33.63
CA TYR A 129 -19.23 28.93 34.12
C TYR A 129 -19.41 27.90 33.01
N VAL A 130 -20.33 28.13 32.07
CA VAL A 130 -20.53 27.24 30.91
C VAL A 130 -19.28 27.20 30.05
N GLU A 131 -18.67 28.36 29.75
CA GLU A 131 -17.44 28.43 28.96
C GLU A 131 -16.29 27.64 29.62
N LYS A 132 -16.07 27.83 30.92
CA LYS A 132 -15.07 27.05 31.69
C LYS A 132 -15.37 25.55 31.72
N LEU A 133 -16.64 25.17 31.72
CA LEU A 133 -17.04 23.76 31.66
C LEU A 133 -16.80 23.17 30.27
N GLU A 134 -17.04 23.93 29.21
CA GLU A 134 -16.76 23.53 27.83
C GLU A 134 -15.25 23.33 27.60
N GLU A 135 -14.43 24.27 28.08
CA GLU A 135 -12.96 24.15 28.04
C GLU A 135 -12.48 22.88 28.74
N LYS A 136 -12.89 22.68 30.01
CA LYS A 136 -12.53 21.47 30.78
C LYS A 136 -13.06 20.18 30.15
N LYS A 137 -14.22 20.22 29.51
CA LYS A 137 -14.80 19.06 28.83
C LYS A 137 -14.00 18.72 27.57
N ALA A 138 -13.61 19.72 26.78
CA ALA A 138 -12.76 19.55 25.61
C ALA A 138 -11.39 18.96 26.02
N ASP A 139 -10.78 19.45 27.10
CA ASP A 139 -9.54 18.87 27.64
C ASP A 139 -9.69 17.40 28.03
N LYS A 140 -10.80 17.06 28.72
CA LYS A 140 -11.09 15.68 29.11
C LYS A 140 -11.28 14.77 27.90
N GLU A 141 -11.99 15.23 26.87
CA GLU A 141 -12.17 14.49 25.62
C GLU A 141 -10.83 14.28 24.88
N ASN A 142 -9.98 15.30 24.83
CA ASN A 142 -8.64 15.21 24.25
C ASN A 142 -7.77 14.17 24.99
N VAL A 143 -7.75 14.22 26.33
CA VAL A 143 -7.03 13.23 27.15
C VAL A 143 -7.57 11.81 26.91
N LYS A 144 -8.89 11.65 26.83
CA LYS A 144 -9.51 10.34 26.54
C LYS A 144 -9.08 9.82 25.17
N MET A 145 -9.14 10.66 24.13
CA MET A 145 -8.71 10.31 22.79
C MET A 145 -7.24 9.89 22.75
N GLU A 146 -6.36 10.62 23.43
CA GLU A 146 -4.93 10.29 23.49
C GLU A 146 -4.68 8.96 24.21
N ILE A 147 -5.43 8.67 25.27
CA ILE A 147 -5.39 7.38 25.97
C ILE A 147 -5.84 6.25 25.05
N ASP A 148 -6.96 6.42 24.34
CA ASP A 148 -7.50 5.41 23.42
C ASP A 148 -6.49 5.10 22.30
N VAL A 149 -5.90 6.13 21.68
CA VAL A 149 -4.83 5.97 20.67
C VAL A 149 -3.61 5.24 21.24
N LYS A 150 -3.19 5.56 22.47
CA LYS A 150 -2.08 4.89 23.15
C LYS A 150 -2.42 3.44 23.49
N ALA A 151 -3.65 3.15 23.88
CA ALA A 151 -4.13 1.80 24.17
C ALA A 151 -4.15 0.94 22.90
N ASP A 152 -4.64 1.47 21.78
CA ASP A 152 -4.60 0.79 20.48
C ASP A 152 -3.17 0.50 20.02
N LYS A 153 -2.25 1.45 20.19
CA LYS A 153 -0.82 1.23 19.91
C LYS A 153 -0.24 0.11 20.78
N ARG A 154 -0.57 0.07 22.07
CA ARG A 154 -0.14 -1.02 22.98
C ARG A 154 -0.76 -2.36 22.60
N ALA A 155 -2.04 -2.39 22.26
CA ALA A 155 -2.72 -3.59 21.80
C ALA A 155 -2.11 -4.11 20.50
N LEU A 156 -1.78 -3.22 19.55
CA LEU A 156 -1.07 -3.56 18.34
C LEU A 156 0.35 -4.07 18.62
N THR A 157 1.08 -3.46 19.55
CA THR A 157 2.42 -3.92 20.00
C THR A 157 2.37 -5.28 20.68
N THR A 158 1.23 -5.63 21.30
CA THR A 158 1.01 -6.96 21.90
C THR A 158 0.62 -8.00 20.85
N LYS A 159 -0.14 -7.60 19.82
CA LYS A 159 -0.59 -8.50 18.73
C LYS A 159 0.48 -8.74 17.67
N VAL A 160 1.29 -7.74 17.36
CA VAL A 160 2.51 -7.89 16.57
C VAL A 160 3.56 -8.37 17.55
N ASN A 161 3.78 -9.68 17.63
CA ASN A 161 4.84 -10.21 18.48
C ASN A 161 6.19 -9.81 17.86
N ARG A 162 6.65 -8.60 18.21
CA ARG A 162 7.85 -7.98 17.66
C ARG A 162 9.06 -8.90 17.85
N SER A 163 9.08 -9.65 18.95
CA SER A 163 10.12 -10.66 19.21
C SER A 163 10.12 -11.76 18.16
N ASP A 164 8.97 -12.27 17.72
CA ASP A 164 8.89 -13.34 16.72
C ASP A 164 9.27 -12.80 15.34
N PHE A 165 8.85 -11.57 15.03
CA PHE A 165 9.25 -10.90 13.79
C PHE A 165 10.76 -10.67 13.75
N ASP A 166 11.36 -10.18 14.84
CA ASP A 166 12.80 -9.95 14.91
C ASP A 166 13.57 -11.28 14.91
N THR A 167 13.03 -12.32 15.57
CA THR A 167 13.63 -13.67 15.57
C THR A 167 13.65 -14.25 14.16
N THR A 168 12.50 -14.26 13.48
CA THR A 168 12.39 -14.78 12.10
C THR A 168 13.23 -13.96 11.11
N THR A 169 13.29 -12.64 11.28
CA THR A 169 14.15 -11.78 10.46
C THR A 169 15.63 -12.13 10.66
N ASN A 170 16.07 -12.28 11.92
CA ASN A 170 17.45 -12.64 12.23
C ASN A 170 17.80 -14.05 11.73
N GLU A 171 16.87 -15.01 11.80
CA GLU A 171 17.04 -16.35 11.22
C GLU A 171 17.22 -16.30 9.70
N ILE A 172 16.41 -15.49 9.00
CA ILE A 172 16.56 -15.29 7.54
C ILE A 172 17.92 -14.65 7.22
N THR A 173 18.32 -13.62 7.95
CA THR A 173 19.63 -12.97 7.76
C THR A 173 20.77 -13.97 7.93
N LYS A 174 20.73 -14.77 9.00
CA LYS A 174 21.74 -15.81 9.24
C LYS A 174 21.78 -16.84 8.11
N ASN A 175 20.61 -17.29 7.64
CA ASN A 175 20.54 -18.25 6.53
C ASN A 175 21.12 -17.66 5.22
N LEU A 176 20.91 -16.36 4.97
CA LEU A 176 21.49 -15.68 3.81
C LEU A 176 23.01 -15.59 3.93
N ASP A 177 23.53 -15.24 5.11
CA ASP A 177 24.98 -15.19 5.36
C ASP A 177 25.62 -16.57 5.17
N ASP A 178 25.02 -17.64 5.71
CA ASP A 178 25.47 -19.02 5.53
C ASP A 178 25.45 -19.43 4.03
N MET A 179 24.45 -19.00 3.27
CA MET A 179 24.39 -19.26 1.83
C MET A 179 25.46 -18.50 1.05
N LEU A 180 25.68 -17.23 1.39
CA LEU A 180 26.73 -16.41 0.79
C LEU A 180 28.11 -17.01 1.06
N GLU A 181 28.38 -17.45 2.29
CA GLU A 181 29.63 -18.12 2.65
C GLU A 181 29.84 -19.40 1.83
N LYS A 182 28.79 -20.22 1.66
CA LYS A 182 28.83 -21.43 0.81
C LYS A 182 29.13 -21.09 -0.65
N ILE A 183 28.52 -20.05 -1.20
CA ILE A 183 28.75 -19.61 -2.59
C ILE A 183 30.18 -19.13 -2.76
N ILE A 184 30.70 -18.34 -1.82
CA ILE A 184 32.10 -17.88 -1.83
C ILE A 184 33.05 -19.08 -1.72
N GLY A 185 32.77 -20.02 -0.82
CA GLY A 185 33.54 -21.26 -0.67
C GLY A 185 33.62 -22.07 -1.96
N GLN A 186 32.47 -22.31 -2.60
CA GLN A 186 32.40 -22.97 -3.90
C GLN A 186 33.16 -22.19 -4.99
N GLY A 187 33.01 -20.86 -5.04
CA GLY A 187 33.76 -20.01 -5.98
C GLY A 187 35.28 -20.18 -5.82
N ASN A 188 35.76 -20.26 -4.58
CA ASN A 188 37.17 -20.51 -4.31
C ASN A 188 37.61 -21.93 -4.69
N ASP A 189 36.77 -22.95 -4.49
CA ASP A 189 37.03 -24.32 -4.93
C ASP A 189 37.12 -24.43 -6.46
N TRP A 190 36.19 -23.79 -7.17
CA TRP A 190 36.22 -23.71 -8.63
C TRP A 190 37.49 -23.01 -9.11
N GLN A 191 37.85 -21.87 -8.50
CA GLN A 191 39.09 -21.17 -8.83
C GLN A 191 40.33 -22.05 -8.60
N ARG A 192 40.38 -22.81 -7.49
CA ARG A 192 41.46 -23.78 -7.23
C ARG A 192 41.52 -24.86 -8.30
N ALA A 193 40.37 -25.43 -8.67
CA ALA A 193 40.30 -26.47 -9.68
C ALA A 193 40.76 -25.97 -11.06
N VAL A 194 40.35 -24.75 -11.44
CA VAL A 194 40.81 -24.10 -12.68
C VAL A 194 42.32 -23.84 -12.64
N ASN A 195 42.84 -23.29 -11.54
CA ASN A 195 44.28 -23.03 -11.41
C ASN A 195 45.09 -24.33 -11.50
N LYS A 196 44.64 -25.39 -10.83
CA LYS A 196 45.27 -26.72 -10.91
C LYS A 196 45.26 -27.27 -12.33
N LEU A 197 44.11 -27.20 -13.02
CA LEU A 197 44.02 -27.63 -14.42
C LEU A 197 44.95 -26.81 -15.32
N SER A 198 45.05 -25.49 -15.11
CA SER A 198 45.99 -24.64 -15.83
C SER A 198 47.43 -25.11 -15.62
N THR A 199 47.83 -25.36 -14.38
CA THR A 199 49.17 -25.88 -14.06
C THR A 199 49.41 -27.27 -14.66
N ASP A 200 48.43 -28.17 -14.61
CA ASP A 200 48.54 -29.50 -15.19
C ASP A 200 48.65 -29.45 -16.72
N VAL A 201 47.94 -28.53 -17.38
CA VAL A 201 48.03 -28.28 -18.82
C VAL A 201 49.39 -27.68 -19.18
N ASP A 202 49.85 -26.68 -18.43
CA ASP A 202 51.17 -26.07 -18.60
C ASP A 202 52.30 -27.10 -18.39
N GLY A 203 52.13 -28.04 -17.45
CA GLY A 203 53.08 -29.11 -17.18
C GLY A 203 53.06 -30.25 -18.20
N LYS A 204 51.90 -30.61 -18.76
CA LYS A 204 51.78 -31.61 -19.85
C LYS A 204 52.32 -31.12 -21.18
N LEU A 205 52.35 -29.81 -21.38
CA LEU A 205 53.11 -29.18 -22.46
C LEU A 205 54.58 -29.12 -22.02
N ASP A 206 55.28 -30.26 -22.02
CA ASP A 206 56.72 -30.26 -21.78
C ASP A 206 57.42 -29.57 -22.96
N ARG A 207 57.56 -28.25 -22.83
CA ARG A 207 58.13 -27.38 -23.86
C ARG A 207 59.52 -27.84 -24.27
N MET A 208 60.24 -28.55 -23.39
CA MET A 208 61.56 -29.10 -23.71
C MET A 208 61.48 -30.30 -24.66
N GLU A 209 60.53 -31.22 -24.46
CA GLU A 209 60.30 -32.35 -25.38
C GLU A 209 59.81 -31.87 -26.74
N LEU A 210 58.94 -30.86 -26.76
CA LEU A 210 58.44 -30.27 -27.99
C LEU A 210 59.55 -29.54 -28.77
N GLU A 211 60.45 -28.83 -28.07
CA GLU A 211 61.61 -28.17 -28.70
C GLU A 211 62.63 -29.19 -29.22
N SER A 212 62.86 -30.29 -28.49
CA SER A 212 63.69 -31.41 -28.94
C SER A 212 63.14 -32.06 -30.21
N LEU A 213 61.83 -32.31 -30.27
CA LEU A 213 61.16 -32.86 -31.45
C LEU A 213 61.21 -31.88 -32.64
N LYS A 214 60.97 -30.59 -32.40
CA LYS A 214 61.09 -29.53 -33.41
C LYS A 214 62.50 -29.50 -33.99
N GLN A 215 63.53 -29.53 -33.13
CA GLN A 215 64.92 -29.51 -33.56
C GLN A 215 65.31 -30.77 -34.33
N HIS A 216 64.80 -31.94 -33.94
CA HIS A 216 64.96 -33.18 -34.71
C HIS A 216 64.34 -33.09 -36.11
N LEU A 217 63.12 -32.56 -36.23
CA LEU A 217 62.44 -32.36 -37.51
C LEU A 217 63.17 -31.35 -38.41
N GLU A 218 63.63 -30.23 -37.84
CA GLU A 218 64.43 -29.24 -38.57
C GLU A 218 65.73 -29.86 -39.11
N ASN A 219 66.41 -30.68 -38.30
CA ASN A 219 67.63 -31.37 -38.72
C ASN A 219 67.36 -32.38 -39.84
N ARG A 220 66.28 -33.16 -39.77
CA ARG A 220 65.86 -34.06 -40.85
C ARG A 220 65.49 -33.31 -42.13
N LEU A 221 64.77 -32.20 -42.02
CA LEU A 221 64.44 -31.35 -43.16
C LEU A 221 65.70 -30.76 -43.81
N LYS A 222 66.65 -30.27 -43.02
CA LYS A 222 67.95 -29.79 -43.52
C LYS A 222 68.73 -30.92 -44.20
N ALA A 223 68.74 -32.12 -43.63
CA ALA A 223 69.40 -33.28 -44.23
C ALA A 223 68.73 -33.69 -45.57
N MET A 224 67.40 -33.70 -45.63
CA MET A 224 66.66 -33.99 -46.87
C MET A 224 66.92 -32.93 -47.95
N ARG A 225 66.92 -31.64 -47.58
CA ARG A 225 67.29 -30.55 -48.51
C ARG A 225 68.71 -30.74 -49.04
N LYS A 226 69.66 -31.06 -48.15
CA LYS A 226 71.05 -31.33 -48.54
C LYS A 226 71.16 -32.55 -49.47
N LEU A 227 70.40 -33.63 -49.24
CA LEU A 227 70.36 -34.78 -50.14
C LEU A 227 69.72 -34.46 -51.50
N LEU A 228 68.75 -33.56 -51.53
CA LEU A 228 68.15 -33.06 -52.77
C LEU A 228 69.10 -32.14 -53.54
N GLU A 229 69.86 -31.29 -52.84
CA GLU A 229 70.90 -30.43 -53.43
C GLU A 229 72.14 -31.22 -53.88
N GLN A 230 72.48 -32.30 -53.19
CA GLN A 230 73.62 -33.19 -53.51
C GLN A 230 73.27 -34.30 -54.50
N ARG A 231 71.98 -34.51 -54.80
CA ARG A 231 71.59 -35.36 -55.92
C ARG A 231 72.09 -34.66 -57.18
N PRO A 232 73.07 -35.22 -57.91
CA PRO A 232 73.42 -34.66 -59.20
C PRO A 232 72.13 -34.70 -60.04
N VAL A 233 71.73 -33.57 -60.59
CA VAL A 233 70.85 -33.55 -61.76
C VAL A 233 71.61 -34.40 -62.78
N LYS A 234 71.23 -35.68 -62.90
CA LYS A 234 71.78 -36.56 -63.91
C LYS A 234 71.34 -35.97 -65.25
N GLU A 235 72.20 -35.12 -65.81
CA GLU A 235 72.27 -34.80 -67.23
C GLU A 235 72.23 -36.15 -67.97
N GLY A 236 71.09 -36.44 -68.61
CA GLY A 236 70.92 -37.74 -69.26
C GLY A 236 69.50 -38.21 -69.54
N TYR A 237 68.48 -37.35 -69.47
CA TYR A 237 67.19 -37.67 -70.09
C TYR A 237 66.79 -36.55 -71.04
N SER A 238 67.03 -36.87 -72.31
CA SER A 238 66.55 -36.21 -73.50
C SER A 238 65.10 -35.76 -73.35
N ASP A 239 64.90 -34.53 -73.82
CA ASP A 239 63.68 -34.04 -74.46
C ASP A 239 62.84 -35.17 -75.05
N GLY A 240 61.60 -35.28 -74.59
CA GLY A 240 60.72 -36.41 -74.87
C GLY A 240 59.45 -36.30 -74.05
N ASP A 241 58.43 -35.75 -74.68
CA ASP A 241 57.04 -35.59 -74.26
C ASP A 241 56.43 -36.91 -73.73
N ASP A 242 56.72 -37.26 -72.47
CA ASP A 242 56.23 -38.51 -71.87
C ASP A 242 54.81 -38.30 -71.32
N ALA A 243 53.84 -38.62 -72.17
CA ALA A 243 52.42 -38.56 -71.89
C ALA A 243 52.05 -39.23 -70.55
N ALA A 244 51.13 -38.60 -69.80
CA ALA A 244 50.73 -38.90 -68.41
C ALA A 244 50.05 -40.27 -68.14
N GLY A 245 50.30 -41.29 -68.94
CA GLY A 245 49.61 -42.57 -68.85
C GLY A 245 50.41 -43.75 -69.36
N PHE A 246 51.55 -44.06 -68.73
CA PHE A 246 52.20 -45.35 -68.91
C PHE A 246 52.26 -46.14 -67.59
N ARG A 247 51.53 -47.26 -67.53
CA ARG A 247 51.55 -48.19 -66.39
C ARG A 247 52.82 -49.05 -66.46
N LYS A 248 53.96 -48.49 -66.05
CA LYS A 248 55.20 -49.26 -65.86
C LYS A 248 55.06 -50.19 -64.65
N GLN A 249 55.27 -51.50 -64.85
CA GLN A 249 55.45 -52.47 -63.76
C GLN A 249 56.71 -52.09 -62.99
N LEU A 250 56.54 -51.48 -61.81
CA LEU A 250 57.64 -50.88 -61.04
C LEU A 250 58.44 -51.87 -60.19
N ILE A 251 58.09 -53.16 -60.14
CA ILE A 251 58.82 -54.17 -59.37
C ILE A 251 58.83 -55.51 -60.10
N GLN A 252 59.99 -55.93 -60.61
CA GLN A 252 60.18 -57.17 -61.37
C GLN A 252 60.86 -58.28 -60.55
N SER A 253 61.32 -57.98 -59.32
CA SER A 253 61.95 -58.95 -58.41
C SER A 253 61.15 -59.09 -57.12
N TYR A 254 60.66 -60.30 -56.87
CA TYR A 254 60.03 -60.66 -55.60
C TYR A 254 61.00 -61.55 -54.81
N HIS A 255 60.99 -61.42 -53.48
CA HIS A 255 61.69 -62.34 -52.58
C HIS A 255 60.62 -63.16 -51.84
N CYS A 256 60.87 -64.46 -51.64
CA CYS A 256 59.95 -65.33 -50.92
C CYS A 256 59.84 -64.88 -49.47
N ILE A 257 58.65 -64.47 -48.99
CA ILE A 257 58.45 -63.98 -47.60
C ILE A 257 58.89 -65.00 -46.53
N SER A 258 58.88 -66.30 -46.85
CA SER A 258 59.20 -67.37 -45.88
C SER A 258 60.68 -67.68 -45.76
N CYS A 259 61.48 -67.46 -46.80
CA CYS A 259 62.90 -67.84 -46.83
C CYS A 259 63.83 -66.80 -47.48
N ASP A 260 63.26 -65.63 -47.80
CA ASP A 260 63.88 -64.45 -48.41
C ASP A 260 64.69 -64.71 -49.69
N ARG A 261 64.47 -65.87 -50.33
CA ARG A 261 65.14 -66.23 -51.57
C ARG A 261 64.53 -65.45 -52.75
N PRO A 262 65.33 -64.84 -53.64
CA PRO A 262 64.80 -64.16 -54.82
C PRO A 262 64.12 -65.16 -55.76
N VAL A 263 62.91 -64.82 -56.19
CA VAL A 263 62.10 -65.62 -57.11
C VAL A 263 61.75 -64.77 -58.32
N GLU A 264 62.17 -65.23 -59.50
CA GLU A 264 61.70 -64.68 -60.77
C GLU A 264 60.36 -65.33 -61.13
N MET A 265 59.31 -64.51 -61.15
CA MET A 265 57.99 -64.94 -61.63
C MET A 265 57.85 -64.54 -63.10
N ALA A 266 57.53 -65.50 -63.96
CA ALA A 266 57.21 -65.22 -65.37
C ALA A 266 55.96 -64.32 -65.46
N PRO A 267 55.90 -63.31 -66.36
CA PRO A 267 54.81 -62.35 -66.37
C PRO A 267 53.48 -62.99 -66.80
N THR A 268 52.62 -63.35 -65.84
CA THR A 268 51.24 -63.76 -66.12
C THR A 268 50.35 -62.53 -66.24
N GLY A 269 50.43 -61.84 -67.37
CA GLY A 269 49.48 -60.79 -67.78
C GLY A 269 49.37 -59.57 -66.84
N PRO A 270 48.54 -58.57 -67.20
CA PRO A 270 48.35 -57.38 -66.39
C PRO A 270 47.57 -57.68 -65.11
N VAL A 271 48.25 -57.56 -63.96
CA VAL A 271 47.62 -57.69 -62.63
C VAL A 271 46.88 -56.37 -62.30
N PRO A 272 45.59 -56.40 -61.93
CA PRO A 272 44.87 -55.20 -61.53
C PRO A 272 45.51 -54.56 -60.30
N SER A 273 45.63 -53.24 -60.30
CA SER A 273 46.36 -52.45 -59.28
C SER A 273 45.66 -52.37 -57.92
N ILE A 274 44.56 -53.08 -57.73
CA ILE A 274 43.79 -53.14 -56.48
C ILE A 274 43.24 -54.56 -56.35
N PRO A 275 43.38 -55.25 -55.19
CA PRO A 275 42.70 -56.52 -54.97
C PRO A 275 41.19 -56.32 -55.18
N ALA A 276 40.56 -57.22 -55.96
CA ALA A 276 39.13 -57.14 -56.22
C ALA A 276 38.35 -57.40 -54.92
N THR A 277 38.09 -56.34 -54.15
CA THR A 277 37.23 -56.40 -52.97
C THR A 277 35.79 -56.51 -53.47
N ALA A 278 35.10 -57.60 -53.12
CA ALA A 278 33.64 -57.65 -53.24
C ALA A 278 33.06 -56.43 -52.50
N GLY A 279 32.21 -55.64 -53.16
CA GLY A 279 31.60 -54.47 -52.55
C GLY A 279 30.86 -54.88 -51.27
N LEU A 280 31.13 -54.17 -50.17
CA LEU A 280 30.41 -54.41 -48.92
C LEU A 280 28.90 -54.16 -49.14
N PRO A 281 28.01 -55.00 -48.59
CA PRO A 281 26.57 -54.81 -48.74
C PRO A 281 26.17 -53.44 -48.18
N ALA A 282 25.28 -52.74 -48.89
CA ALA A 282 24.78 -51.43 -48.46
C ALA A 282 24.22 -51.53 -47.04
N THR A 283 24.89 -50.86 -46.09
CA THR A 283 24.45 -50.85 -44.70
C THR A 283 23.13 -50.11 -44.62
N LYS A 284 22.01 -50.83 -44.46
CA LYS A 284 20.76 -50.23 -43.97
C LYS A 284 21.01 -49.89 -42.50
N SER A 285 21.45 -48.67 -42.20
CA SER A 285 21.49 -48.23 -40.82
C SER A 285 20.05 -48.25 -40.29
N VAL A 286 19.80 -49.07 -39.27
CA VAL A 286 18.60 -48.99 -38.42
C VAL A 286 18.73 -47.71 -37.60
N ARG A 287 18.56 -46.55 -38.22
CA ARG A 287 18.44 -45.29 -37.51
C ARG A 287 16.96 -45.11 -37.20
N PRO A 288 16.55 -45.09 -35.93
CA PRO A 288 15.16 -44.83 -35.58
C PRO A 288 14.77 -43.42 -36.03
N TYR A 289 13.48 -43.29 -36.31
CA TYR A 289 12.78 -42.16 -36.92
C TYR A 289 12.89 -40.87 -36.08
N THR A 290 14.02 -40.16 -36.13
CA THR A 290 14.17 -38.85 -35.46
C THR A 290 14.74 -37.76 -36.38
N SER A 291 14.84 -38.02 -37.69
CA SER A 291 15.20 -36.99 -38.67
C SER A 291 14.18 -35.85 -38.72
N PHE A 292 12.88 -36.15 -38.53
CA PHE A 292 11.83 -35.13 -38.47
C PHE A 292 11.93 -34.27 -37.20
N GLU A 293 12.23 -34.87 -36.05
CA GLU A 293 12.42 -34.15 -34.79
C GLU A 293 13.69 -33.29 -34.82
N LEU A 294 14.78 -33.79 -35.41
CA LEU A 294 16.01 -33.01 -35.59
C LEU A 294 15.83 -31.84 -36.56
N ASP A 295 15.01 -32.00 -37.61
CA ASP A 295 14.67 -30.90 -38.52
C ASP A 295 13.76 -29.87 -37.84
N GLN A 296 12.80 -30.32 -37.02
CA GLN A 296 11.97 -29.45 -36.20
C GLN A 296 12.79 -28.63 -35.18
N ILE A 297 13.75 -29.26 -34.49
CA ILE A 297 14.67 -28.57 -33.56
C ILE A 297 15.54 -27.55 -34.31
N ARG A 298 16.03 -27.90 -35.51
CA ARG A 298 16.82 -26.98 -36.35
C ARG A 298 15.97 -25.81 -36.86
N GLN A 299 14.71 -26.03 -37.21
CA GLN A 299 13.78 -24.97 -37.60
C GLN A 299 13.41 -24.07 -36.41
N GLN A 300 13.17 -24.64 -35.23
CA GLN A 300 12.93 -23.87 -33.99
C GLN A 300 14.14 -23.02 -33.59
N ALA A 301 15.36 -23.57 -33.68
CA ALA A 301 16.59 -22.83 -33.42
C ALA A 301 16.84 -21.70 -34.43
N ARG A 302 16.44 -21.89 -35.69
CA ARG A 302 16.49 -20.84 -36.72
C ARG A 302 15.40 -19.77 -36.53
N GLY A 303 14.29 -20.09 -35.87
CA GLY A 303 13.25 -19.12 -35.48
C GLY A 303 13.61 -18.25 -34.27
N MET A 304 14.66 -18.58 -33.52
CA MET A 304 15.06 -17.86 -32.30
C MET A 304 16.11 -16.75 -32.52
N LEU A 305 16.61 -16.55 -33.74
CA LEU A 305 17.57 -15.49 -34.03
C LEU A 305 16.93 -14.37 -34.86
N ILE A 306 16.91 -13.19 -34.22
CA ILE A 306 16.67 -11.84 -34.76
C ILE A 306 15.18 -11.41 -34.78
N GLY A 307 14.75 -10.78 -33.67
CA GLY A 307 13.81 -9.65 -33.71
C GLY A 307 12.39 -9.84 -33.16
N LYS A 308 11.91 -11.06 -32.87
CA LYS A 308 10.51 -11.30 -32.45
C LYS A 308 10.29 -11.76 -30.99
N ASN A 309 11.37 -12.01 -30.24
CA ASN A 309 11.27 -12.61 -28.90
C ASN A 309 10.70 -11.70 -27.80
N ALA A 310 10.83 -10.37 -27.91
CA ALA A 310 10.29 -9.46 -26.89
C ALA A 310 8.75 -9.41 -26.92
N VAL A 311 8.16 -9.47 -28.11
CA VAL A 311 6.70 -9.40 -28.29
C VAL A 311 6.03 -10.70 -27.86
N ASN A 312 6.64 -11.85 -28.19
CA ASN A 312 6.12 -13.16 -27.80
C ASN A 312 6.25 -13.41 -26.29
N PHE A 313 7.35 -12.98 -25.66
CA PHE A 313 7.51 -13.06 -24.21
C PHE A 313 6.51 -12.16 -23.47
N ARG A 314 6.29 -10.94 -23.98
CA ARG A 314 5.29 -10.03 -23.42
C ARG A 314 3.87 -10.54 -23.61
N ALA A 315 3.52 -11.08 -24.77
CA ALA A 315 2.21 -11.69 -25.03
C ALA A 315 1.95 -12.90 -24.12
N ALA A 316 2.96 -13.75 -23.88
CA ALA A 316 2.85 -14.88 -22.95
C ALA A 316 2.66 -14.44 -21.48
N LEU A 317 3.28 -13.33 -21.09
CA LEU A 317 3.07 -12.70 -19.77
C LEU A 317 1.66 -12.12 -19.63
N GLU A 318 1.18 -11.40 -20.65
CA GLU A 318 -0.17 -10.80 -20.68
C GLU A 318 -1.26 -11.90 -20.68
N GLU A 319 -1.05 -12.99 -21.42
CA GLU A 319 -1.97 -14.14 -21.45
C GLU A 319 -2.03 -14.85 -20.08
N ARG A 320 -0.89 -15.00 -19.40
CA ARG A 320 -0.82 -15.57 -18.07
C ARG A 320 -1.52 -14.71 -17.02
N GLU A 321 -1.41 -13.38 -17.11
CA GLU A 321 -2.12 -12.46 -16.21
C GLU A 321 -3.62 -12.46 -16.48
N MET A 322 -4.05 -12.51 -17.75
CA MET A 322 -5.47 -12.64 -18.10
C MET A 322 -6.07 -13.96 -17.60
N ALA A 323 -5.33 -15.07 -17.67
CA ALA A 323 -5.77 -16.35 -17.10
C ALA A 323 -5.91 -16.28 -15.57
N ARG A 324 -5.04 -15.52 -14.89
CA ARG A 324 -5.12 -15.28 -13.44
C ARG A 324 -6.35 -14.46 -13.07
N LEU A 325 -6.65 -13.40 -13.83
CA LEU A 325 -7.84 -12.57 -13.64
C LEU A 325 -9.13 -13.36 -13.87
N ARG A 326 -9.20 -14.20 -14.90
CA ARG A 326 -10.36 -15.09 -15.13
C ARG A 326 -10.61 -16.05 -13.96
N LYS A 327 -9.55 -16.63 -13.38
CA LYS A 327 -9.68 -17.46 -12.18
C LYS A 327 -10.18 -16.67 -10.97
N LEU A 328 -9.72 -15.44 -10.79
CA LEU A 328 -10.19 -14.58 -9.70
C LEU A 328 -11.65 -14.18 -9.88
N ASP A 329 -12.07 -13.90 -11.11
CA ASP A 329 -13.46 -13.57 -11.43
C ASP A 329 -14.38 -14.78 -11.24
N GLU A 330 -13.93 -15.97 -11.64
CA GLU A 330 -14.64 -17.24 -11.40
C GLU A 330 -14.78 -17.55 -9.90
N LEU A 331 -13.72 -17.28 -9.11
CA LEU A 331 -13.77 -17.40 -7.65
C LEU A 331 -14.71 -16.36 -7.03
N ALA A 332 -14.68 -15.12 -7.49
CA ALA A 332 -15.57 -14.05 -7.02
C ALA A 332 -17.04 -14.38 -7.33
N PHE A 333 -17.33 -14.87 -8.54
CA PHE A 333 -18.67 -15.33 -8.93
C PHE A 333 -19.16 -16.46 -8.01
N ARG A 334 -18.28 -17.43 -7.69
CA ARG A 334 -18.60 -18.54 -6.78
C ARG A 334 -18.83 -18.10 -5.33
N THR A 335 -18.21 -16.99 -4.90
CA THR A 335 -18.46 -16.42 -3.56
C THR A 335 -19.75 -15.60 -3.49
N HIS A 336 -20.20 -14.98 -4.58
CA HIS A 336 -21.44 -14.18 -4.61
C HIS A 336 -22.69 -14.99 -4.98
N TYR A 337 -22.52 -16.07 -5.73
CA TYR A 337 -23.60 -17.02 -6.08
C TYR A 337 -23.19 -18.44 -5.71
N PRO A 338 -23.20 -18.80 -4.41
CA PRO A 338 -22.96 -20.18 -4.01
C PRO A 338 -24.05 -21.07 -4.59
N THR A 339 -23.66 -22.09 -5.36
CA THR A 339 -24.60 -23.10 -5.87
C THR A 339 -25.33 -23.77 -4.70
N PRO A 340 -26.66 -23.73 -4.63
CA PRO A 340 -27.38 -24.41 -3.57
C PRO A 340 -27.34 -25.91 -3.83
N GLY A 341 -26.69 -26.64 -2.92
CA GLY A 341 -26.89 -28.08 -2.76
C GLY A 341 -25.77 -28.96 -3.30
N GLN A 342 -24.83 -29.29 -2.43
CA GLN A 342 -24.37 -30.67 -2.21
C GLN A 342 -23.97 -30.83 -0.73
N TYR A 343 -24.93 -30.67 0.18
CA TYR A 343 -24.89 -31.38 1.45
C TYR A 343 -25.79 -32.59 1.30
N GLN A 344 -25.21 -33.72 0.91
CA GLN A 344 -25.70 -35.08 1.15
C GLN A 344 -24.76 -36.06 0.45
N GLN A 345 -23.81 -36.63 1.20
CA GLN A 345 -23.83 -38.06 1.54
C GLN A 345 -22.57 -38.39 2.37
N GLN A 346 -22.90 -39.05 3.48
CA GLN A 346 -22.12 -39.80 4.49
C GLN A 346 -20.60 -39.94 4.32
#